data_AF-A0A392V5Z5-F1
#
_entry.id   AF-A0A392V5Z5-F1
#
_cell.length_a   1.000
_cell.length_b   1.000
_cell.length_c   1.000
_cell.angle_alpha   90.00
_cell.angle_beta   90.00
_cell.angle_gamma   90.00
#
_symmetry.space_group_name_H-M   'P 1'
#
loop_
_entity.id
_entity.type
_entity.pdbx_description
1 polymer ?
#
loop_
_entity_poly.entity_id
_entity_poly.type
_entity_poly.pdbx_seq_one_letter_code
_entity_poly.pdbx_strand_id
1 'polypeptide(L)' 'TLIVGFDPYTGSPSLYQTDPSGTFSAWKANATGRNSNSIREFLEKNFKETSGQETVKLAIRALLEVS' A
#
# COMPACT_ATOMS: atom_id res chain seq x y z
N THR A 1 -10.81 5.26 -4.18
CA THR A 1 -10.16 4.41 -5.21
C THR A 1 -8.67 4.41 -4.99
N LEU A 2 -8.00 3.27 -5.20
CA LEU A 2 -6.53 3.17 -5.20
C LEU A 2 -6.03 3.26 -6.65
N ILE A 3 -5.01 4.09 -6.86
CA ILE A 3 -4.33 4.27 -8.15
C ILE A 3 -2.86 3.92 -7.94
N VAL A 4 -2.35 3.00 -8.74
CA VAL A 4 -0.94 2.59 -8.72
C VAL A 4 -0.35 2.87 -10.09
N GLY A 5 0.83 3.47 -10.14
CA GLY A 5 1.53 3.76 -11.38
C GLY A 5 3.03 3.85 -11.18
N PHE A 6 3.74 3.82 -12.29
CA PHE A 6 5.17 4.11 -12.32
C PHE A 6 5.36 5.45 -13.02
N ASP A 7 6.18 6.32 -12.43
CA ASP A 7 6.54 7.58 -13.07
C ASP A 7 7.37 7.27 -14.33
N PRO A 8 6.95 7.73 -15.52
CA PRO A 8 7.63 7.44 -16.79
C PRO A 8 9.04 8.05 -16.88
N TYR A 9 9.37 9.07 -16.09
CA TYR A 9 10.67 9.74 -16.11
C TYR A 9 11.65 9.16 -15.08
N THR A 10 11.16 8.74 -13.91
CA THR A 10 12.00 8.21 -12.83
C THR A 10 11.93 6.69 -12.67
N GLY A 11 10.94 6.04 -13.30
CA GLY A 11 10.65 4.62 -13.11
C GLY A 11 10.18 4.26 -11.70
N SER A 12 9.93 5.25 -10.83
CA SER A 12 9.62 5.02 -9.44
C SER A 12 8.14 4.64 -9.25
N PRO A 13 7.84 3.58 -8.47
CA PRO A 13 6.47 3.22 -8.14
C PRO A 13 5.84 4.28 -7.25
N SER A 14 4.61 4.68 -7.58
CA SER A 14 3.81 5.63 -6.81
C SER A 14 2.41 5.08 -6.58
N LEU A 15 1.91 5.26 -5.36
CA LEU A 15 0.60 4.80 -4.91
C LEU A 15 -0.19 6.00 -4.41
N TYR A 16 -1.36 6.21 -4.99
CA TYR A 16 -2.28 7.29 -4.65
C TYR A 16 -3.63 6.73 -4.23
N GLN A 17 -4.19 7.29 -3.17
CA GLN A 17 -5.58 7.09 -2.81
C GLN A 17 -6.35 8.36 -3.16
N THR A 18 -7.44 8.20 -3.91
CA THR A 18 -8.40 9.26 -4.19
C THR A 18 -9.69 8.99 -3.45
N ASP A 19 -10.20 10.03 -2.79
CA ASP A 19 -11.52 10.07 -2.19
C ASP A 19 -12.54 10.68 -3.16
N PRO A 20 -13.84 10.30 -3.06
CA PRO A 20 -14.88 10.81 -3.95
C PRO A 20 -15.05 12.34 -3.93
N SER A 21 -14.54 13.01 -2.88
CA SER A 21 -14.50 14.47 -2.75
C SER A 21 -13.48 15.15 -3.67
N GLY A 22 -12.63 14.39 -4.38
CA GLY A 22 -11.56 14.92 -5.23
C GLY A 22 -10.22 15.09 -4.51
N THR A 23 -10.15 14.78 -3.21
CA THR A 23 -8.89 14.76 -2.46
C THR A 23 -8.07 13.53 -2.86
N PHE A 24 -6.76 13.71 -3.05
CA PHE A 24 -5.82 12.60 -3.22
C PHE A 24 -4.73 12.63 -2.15
N SER A 25 -4.27 11.45 -1.75
CA SER A 25 -3.17 11.26 -0.80
C SER A 25 -2.17 10.26 -1.36
N ALA A 26 -0.88 10.59 -1.27
CA ALA A 26 0.21 9.69 -1.67
C ALA A 26 0.58 8.77 -0.51
N TRP A 27 0.76 7.48 -0.78
CA TRP A 27 1.07 6.48 0.23
C TRP A 27 2.26 5.63 -0.21
N LYS A 28 3.13 5.26 0.73
CA LYS A 28 4.17 4.24 0.49
C LYS A 28 3.62 2.82 0.57
N ALA A 29 2.68 2.60 1.49
CA ALA A 29 1.93 1.37 1.65
C ALA A 29 0.53 1.73 2.14
N ASN A 30 -0.50 1.11 1.56
CA ASN A 30 -1.88 1.37 1.96
C ASN A 30 -2.74 0.11 1.77
N ALA A 31 -3.81 0.01 2.55
CA ALA A 31 -4.80 -1.05 2.45
C ALA A 31 -6.20 -0.44 2.42
N THR A 32 -7.11 -1.06 1.66
CA THR A 32 -8.51 -0.62 1.56
C THR A 32 -9.45 -1.78 1.85
N GLY A 33 -10.59 -1.53 2.49
CA GLY A 33 -11.58 -2.55 2.86
C GLY A 33 -11.92 -2.57 4.36
N ARG A 34 -12.71 -3.57 4.79
CA ARG A 34 -13.31 -3.63 6.14
C ARG A 34 -12.28 -3.65 7.28
N ASN A 35 -11.07 -4.17 7.04
CA ASN A 35 -10.01 -4.26 8.05
C ASN A 35 -8.78 -3.40 7.72
N SER A 36 -8.96 -2.32 6.96
CA SER A 36 -7.85 -1.48 6.47
C SER A 36 -6.99 -0.88 7.60
N ASN A 37 -7.57 -0.54 8.75
CA ASN A 37 -6.84 0.08 9.85
C ASN A 37 -5.80 -0.87 10.47
N SER A 38 -6.17 -2.11 10.79
CA SER A 38 -5.26 -3.11 11.35
C SER A 38 -4.15 -3.48 10.36
N ILE A 39 -4.48 -3.60 9.07
CA ILE A 39 -3.47 -3.83 8.02
C ILE A 39 -2.52 -2.65 7.90
N ARG A 40 -3.03 -1.41 8.00
CA ARG A 40 -2.18 -0.21 7.91
C ARG A 40 -1.21 -0.14 9.08
N GLU A 41 -1.64 -0.44 10.31
CA GLU A 41 -0.73 -0.52 11.47
C GLU A 41 0.31 -1.63 11.31
N PHE A 42 -0.09 -2.80 10.79
CA PHE A 42 0.84 -3.89 10.50
C PHE A 42 1.88 -3.47 9.46
N LEU A 43 1.44 -2.82 8.39
CA LEU A 43 2.31 -2.28 7.35
C LEU A 43 3.21 -1.19 7.91
N GLU A 44 2.72 -0.22 8.69
CA GLU A 44 3.54 0.83 9.32
C GLU A 44 4.68 0.25 10.18
N LYS A 45 4.44 -0.87 10.87
CA LYS A 45 5.45 -1.55 11.71
C LYS A 45 6.42 -2.44 10.92
N ASN A 46 5.96 -3.09 9.86
CA ASN A 46 6.72 -4.13 9.15
C ASN A 46 7.19 -3.70 7.75
N PHE A 47 6.74 -2.54 7.26
CA PHE A 47 7.11 -2.03 5.96
C PHE A 47 8.62 -1.78 5.90
N LYS A 48 9.23 -2.36 4.89
CA LYS A 48 10.62 -2.13 4.50
C LYS A 48 10.61 -1.70 3.05
N GLU A 49 11.50 -0.77 2.69
CA GLU A 49 11.75 -0.41 1.28
C GLU A 49 12.50 -1.57 0.59
N THR A 50 11.77 -2.62 0.29
CA THR A 50 12.23 -3.84 -0.39
C THR A 50 11.35 -4.07 -1.63
N SER A 51 11.92 -4.73 -2.63
CA SER A 51 11.25 -5.12 -3.87
C SER A 51 11.28 -6.64 -4.07
N GLY A 52 10.39 -7.14 -4.93
CA GLY A 52 10.36 -8.55 -5.31
C GLY A 52 9.63 -9.45 -4.30
N GLN A 53 10.18 -10.65 -4.06
CA GLN A 53 9.49 -11.68 -3.27
C GLN A 53 9.27 -11.31 -1.80
N GLU A 54 10.17 -10.52 -1.21
CA GLU A 54 10.03 -10.10 0.19
C GLU A 54 8.82 -9.17 0.37
N THR A 55 8.57 -8.28 -0.58
CA THR A 55 7.37 -7.44 -0.62
C THR A 55 6.09 -8.28 -0.74
N VAL A 56 6.12 -9.33 -1.57
CA VAL A 56 4.98 -10.26 -1.74
C VAL A 56 4.72 -11.04 -0.45
N LYS A 57 5.77 -11.55 0.21
CA LYS A 57 5.63 -12.22 1.51
C LYS A 57 5.03 -11.28 2.56
N LEU A 58 5.47 -10.01 2.60
CA LEU A 58 4.92 -9.02 3.51
C LEU A 58 3.43 -8.77 3.23
N ALA A 59 3.03 -8.65 1.96
CA ALA A 59 1.63 -8.50 1.57
C ALA A 59 0.77 -9.71 1.98
N ILE A 60 1.27 -10.93 1.80
CA ILE A 60 0.57 -12.16 2.22
C ILE A 60 0.43 -12.20 3.74
N ARG A 61 1.49 -11.87 4.49
CA ARG A 61 1.42 -11.79 5.97
C ARG A 61 0.40 -10.75 6.42
N ALA A 62 0.36 -9.60 5.76
CA ALA A 62 -0.60 -8.54 6.04
C ALA A 62 -2.05 -8.99 5.81
N LEU A 63 -2.31 -9.89 4.84
CA LEU A 63 -3.63 -10.49 4.61
C LEU A 63 -3.99 -11.58 5.64
N LEU A 64 -3.00 -12.34 6.12
CA LEU A 64 -3.20 -13.38 7.13
C LEU A 64 -3.46 -12.79 8.53
N GLU A 65 -2.86 -11.64 8.87
CA GLU A 65 -3.05 -10.97 10.16
C GLU A 65 -4.51 -10.56 10.42
N VAL A 66 -5.31 -10.45 9.36
CA VAL A 66 -6.70 -9.96 9.39
C VAL A 66 -7.73 -11.05 9.04
N SER A 67 -7.26 -12.29 8.89
CA SER A 67 -8.14 -13.47 8.78
C SER A 67 -8.54 -14.01 10.13
#